data_AF-A0A353CZP0-F1
#
_entry.id   AF-A0A353CZP0-F1
#
_cell.length_a   1.000
_cell.length_b   1.000
_cell.length_c   1.000
_cell.angle_alpha   90.00
_cell.angle_beta   90.00
_cell.angle_gamma   90.00
#
_symmetry.space_group_name_H-M   'P 1'
#
loop_
_entity.id
_entity.type
_entity.pdbx_description
1 polymer ?
#
loop_
_entity_poly.entity_id
_entity_poly.type
_entity_poly.pdbx_seq_one_letter_code
_entity_poly.pdbx_strand_id
1 'polypeptide(L)'
;MKLNAADFFTALSHPLRLRTLLLLQKEGELCVCELIHSLGVSQPMISRHLAHLRQWNLVSDRRQGLWVYYRVQDELPDWANRV
;
A
#
# COMPACT_ATOMS: atom_id res chain seq x y z
N MET A 1 6.72 5.09 14.77
CA MET A 1 7.76 4.03 14.77
C MET A 1 8.68 4.29 13.60
N LYS A 2 10.01 4.28 13.78
CA LYS A 2 10.94 4.39 12.64
C LYS A 2 10.93 3.05 11.90
N LEU A 3 10.51 3.06 10.64
CA LEU A 3 10.54 1.89 9.77
C LEU A 3 11.99 1.43 9.58
N ASN A 4 12.31 0.19 9.95
CA ASN A 4 13.59 -0.43 9.63
C ASN A 4 13.46 -1.39 8.44
N ALA A 5 14.60 -1.86 7.92
CA ALA A 5 14.63 -2.75 6.76
C ALA A 5 13.92 -4.09 7.01
N ALA A 6 14.10 -4.70 8.18
CA ALA A 6 13.48 -5.98 8.50
C ALA A 6 11.95 -5.87 8.52
N ASP A 7 11.43 -4.82 9.12
CA ASP A 7 10.01 -4.50 9.16
C ASP A 7 9.43 -4.23 7.77
N PHE A 8 10.15 -3.47 6.94
CA PHE A 8 9.77 -3.20 5.55
C PHE A 8 9.66 -4.49 4.74
N PHE A 9 10.71 -5.32 4.73
CA PHE A 9 10.69 -6.57 3.97
C PHE A 9 9.67 -7.57 4.56
N THR A 10 9.47 -7.59 5.87
CA THR A 10 8.43 -8.41 6.51
C THR A 10 7.03 -7.96 6.07
N ALA A 11 6.78 -6.65 6.03
CA ALA A 11 5.52 -6.12 5.52
C ALA A 11 5.34 -6.45 4.02
N LEU A 12 6.39 -6.45 3.21
CA LEU A 12 6.31 -6.76 1.77
C LEU A 12 6.38 -8.25 1.42
N SER A 13 6.70 -9.13 2.37
CA SER A 13 6.79 -10.59 2.15
C SER A 13 5.50 -11.25 1.68
N HIS A 14 4.34 -10.59 1.83
CA HIS A 14 3.07 -11.12 1.36
C HIS A 14 2.80 -10.74 -0.10
N PRO A 15 2.48 -11.69 -1.00
CA PRO A 15 2.32 -11.42 -2.43
C PRO A 15 1.33 -10.29 -2.77
N LEU A 16 0.17 -10.27 -2.10
CA LEU A 16 -0.82 -9.20 -2.33
C LEU A 16 -0.33 -7.82 -1.86
N ARG A 17 0.46 -7.75 -0.77
CA ARG A 17 0.98 -6.46 -0.26
C ARG A 17 2.02 -5.90 -1.22
N LEU A 18 2.94 -6.74 -1.69
CA LEU A 18 3.92 -6.36 -2.69
C LEU A 18 3.25 -5.89 -3.99
N ARG A 19 2.31 -6.69 -4.53
CA ARG A 19 1.57 -6.31 -5.74
C ARG A 19 0.78 -5.01 -5.59
N THR A 20 0.14 -4.80 -4.43
CA THR A 20 -0.57 -3.56 -4.13
C THR A 20 0.39 -2.38 -4.12
N LEU A 21 1.53 -2.49 -3.44
CA LEU A 21 2.51 -1.40 -3.37
C LEU A 21 3.08 -1.06 -4.75
N LEU A 22 3.45 -2.06 -5.56
CA LEU A 22 3.96 -1.86 -6.93
C LEU A 22 2.92 -1.19 -7.83
N LEU A 23 1.65 -1.60 -7.70
CA LEU A 23 0.58 -0.99 -8.48
C LEU A 23 0.34 0.47 -8.07
N LEU A 24 0.34 0.77 -6.76
CA LEU A 24 0.26 2.14 -6.25
C LEU A 24 1.46 3.00 -6.68
N GLN A 25 2.67 2.43 -6.69
CA GLN A 25 3.86 3.12 -7.17
C GLN A 25 3.76 3.46 -8.66
N LYS A 26 3.20 2.55 -9.46
CA LYS A 26 3.03 2.72 -10.90
C LYS A 26 1.96 3.75 -11.27
N GLU A 27 0.80 3.69 -10.61
CA GLU A 27 -0.36 4.54 -10.93
C GLU A 27 -0.42 5.84 -10.10
N GLY A 28 0.42 5.96 -9.07
CA GLY A 28 0.47 7.10 -8.16
C GLY A 28 -0.56 7.03 -7.04
N GLU A 29 -1.85 6.94 -7.37
CA GLU A 29 -2.95 6.86 -6.41
C GLU A 29 -4.11 6.03 -7.00
N LEU A 30 -4.72 5.14 -6.20
CA LEU A 30 -5.86 4.32 -6.62
C LEU A 30 -6.92 4.19 -5.51
N CYS A 31 -8.20 4.12 -5.90
CA CYS A 31 -9.27 3.76 -4.98
C CYS A 31 -9.25 2.26 -4.64
N VAL A 32 -9.92 1.90 -3.55
CA VAL A 32 -10.15 0.49 -3.18
C VAL A 32 -10.85 -0.29 -4.31
N CYS A 33 -11.76 0.36 -5.04
CA CYS A 33 -12.44 -0.21 -6.20
C CYS A 33 -11.50 -0.63 -7.34
N GLU A 34 -10.56 0.26 -7.69
CA GLU A 34 -9.57 0.01 -8.74
C GLU A 34 -8.58 -1.07 -8.31
N LEU A 35 -8.21 -1.11 -7.03
CA LEU A 35 -7.38 -2.19 -6.48
C LEU A 35 -8.09 -3.55 -6.52
N ILE A 36 -9.38 -3.61 -6.18
CA ILE A 36 -10.20 -4.82 -6.31
C ILE A 36 -10.20 -5.31 -7.75
N HIS A 37 -10.48 -4.40 -8.69
CA HIS A 37 -10.55 -4.72 -10.11
C HIS A 37 -9.20 -5.22 -10.64
N SER A 38 -8.12 -4.51 -10.33
CA SER A 38 -6.78 -4.79 -10.85
C SER A 38 -6.14 -6.05 -10.25
N LEU A 39 -6.44 -6.35 -8.99
CA LEU A 39 -5.84 -7.49 -8.27
C LEU A 39 -6.74 -8.73 -8.24
N GLY A 40 -8.00 -8.62 -8.67
CA GLY A 40 -8.95 -9.74 -8.69
C GLY A 40 -9.28 -10.29 -7.30
N VAL A 41 -9.32 -9.43 -6.28
CA VAL A 41 -9.55 -9.83 -4.87
C VAL A 41 -10.77 -9.13 -4.28
N SER A 42 -11.36 -9.73 -3.26
CA SER A 42 -12.50 -9.12 -2.56
C SER A 42 -12.12 -7.89 -1.74
N GLN A 43 -13.09 -7.01 -1.52
CA GLN A 43 -12.90 -5.79 -0.70
C GLN A 43 -12.37 -6.08 0.72
N PRO A 44 -12.90 -7.06 1.49
CA PRO A 44 -12.37 -7.35 2.82
C PRO A 44 -10.91 -7.81 2.79
N MET A 45 -10.51 -8.54 1.73
CA MET A 45 -9.14 -9.02 1.57
C MET A 45 -8.17 -7.86 1.34
N ILE A 46 -8.45 -7.00 0.36
CA ILE A 46 -7.55 -5.87 0.07
C ILE A 46 -7.52 -4.86 1.21
N SER A 47 -8.66 -4.59 1.85
CA SER A 47 -8.74 -3.64 2.98
C SER A 47 -7.89 -4.09 4.16
N ARG A 48 -7.84 -5.40 4.45
CA ARG A 48 -6.95 -5.96 5.49
C ARG A 48 -5.47 -5.75 5.14
N HIS A 49 -5.09 -5.94 3.87
CA HIS A 49 -3.71 -5.73 3.44
C HIS A 49 -3.32 -4.25 3.43
N LEU A 50 -4.21 -3.35 3.02
CA LEU A 50 -4.01 -1.91 3.08
C LEU A 50 -3.87 -1.42 4.53
N ALA A 51 -4.70 -1.93 5.45
CA ALA A 51 -4.57 -1.61 6.87
C ALA A 51 -3.21 -2.04 7.43
N HIS A 52 -2.71 -3.22 7.04
CA HIS A 52 -1.37 -3.68 7.43
C HIS A 52 -0.27 -2.80 6.83
N LEU A 53 -0.35 -2.43 5.54
CA LEU A 53 0.63 -1.53 4.92
C LEU A 53 0.65 -0.14 5.59
N ARG A 54 -0.53 0.38 5.97
CA ARG A 54 -0.65 1.63 6.73
C ARG A 54 -0.01 1.55 8.11
N GLN A 55 -0.15 0.42 8.82
CA GLN A 55 0.49 0.24 10.14
C GLN A 55 2.01 0.41 10.09
N TRP A 56 2.61 0.07 8.95
CA TRP A 56 4.04 0.23 8.69
C TRP A 56 4.40 1.55 7.99
N ASN A 57 3.44 2.48 7.82
CA ASN A 57 3.59 3.73 7.09
C ASN A 57 4.12 3.54 5.65
N LEU A 58 3.74 2.45 4.98
CA LEU A 58 4.16 2.19 3.60
C LEU A 58 3.21 2.82 2.57
N VAL A 59 1.96 3.04 2.98
CA VAL A 59 0.94 3.68 2.17
C VAL A 59 0.22 4.73 3.02
N SER A 60 -0.30 5.75 2.35
CA SER A 60 -1.21 6.74 2.92
C SER A 60 -2.58 6.64 2.24
N ASP A 61 -3.61 7.15 2.91
CA ASP A 61 -4.95 7.25 2.36
C ASP A 61 -5.49 8.67 2.39
N ARG A 62 -6.32 8.98 1.39
CA ARG A 62 -7.05 10.24 1.26
C ARG A 62 -8.50 9.95 0.92
N ARG A 63 -9.42 10.68 1.57
CA ARG A 63 -10.84 10.63 1.22
C ARG A 63 -11.19 11.69 0.20
N GLN A 64 -11.90 11.30 -0.85
CA GLN A 64 -12.49 12.20 -1.83
C GLN A 64 -13.91 11.72 -2.15
N GLY A 65 -14.91 12.46 -1.65
CA GLY A 65 -16.31 12.05 -1.71
C GLY A 65 -16.54 10.74 -0.94
N LEU A 66 -17.15 9.75 -1.60
CA LEU A 66 -17.42 8.42 -1.05
C LEU A 66 -16.22 7.46 -1.16
N TRP A 67 -15.14 7.89 -1.81
CA TRP A 67 -14.01 7.02 -2.16
C TRP A 67 -12.83 7.28 -1.24
N VAL A 68 -12.15 6.20 -0.86
CA VAL A 68 -10.86 6.22 -0.18
C VAL A 68 -9.81 5.82 -1.21
N TYR A 69 -8.88 6.73 -1.45
CA TYR A 69 -7.74 6.55 -2.31
C TYR A 69 -6.51 6.21 -1.49
N TYR A 70 -5.63 5.39 -2.05
CA TYR A 70 -4.37 4.99 -1.46
C TYR A 70 -3.23 5.35 -2.39
N ARG A 71 -2.09 5.71 -1.81
CA ARG A 71 -0.83 5.93 -2.52
C ARG A 71 0.35 5.44 -1.68
N VAL A 72 1.51 5.26 -2.30
CA VAL A 72 2.76 5.02 -1.56
C VAL A 72 3.05 6.23 -0.66
N GLN A 73 3.59 5.98 0.53
CA GLN A 73 3.95 7.06 1.46
C GLN A 73 5.07 7.93 0.88
N ASP A 74 4.91 9.26 0.93
CA ASP A 74 5.91 10.20 0.40
C ASP A 74 7.18 10.24 1.27
N GLU A 75 7.01 10.08 2.59
CA GLU A 75 8.08 10.17 3.59
C GLU A 75 8.70 8.81 3.93
N LEU A 76 8.96 7.98 2.91
CA LEU A 76 9.74 6.76 3.10
C LEU A 76 11.23 7.07 3.29
N PRO A 77 11.96 6.30 4.11
CA PRO A 77 13.41 6.44 4.19
C PRO A 77 14.07 6.28 2.82
N ASP A 78 15.12 7.07 2.54
CA ASP A 78 15.83 7.05 1.24
C ASP A 78 16.25 5.66 0.77
N TRP A 79 16.66 4.80 1.72
CA TRP A 79 17.07 3.44 1.40
C TRP A 79 15.91 2.59 0.85
N ALA A 80 14.67 2.84 1.29
CA ALA A 80 13.48 2.09 0.88
C ALA A 80 13.03 2.44 -0.54
N ASN A 81 13.34 3.67 -1.00
CA ASN A 81 13.03 4.12 -2.37
C ASN A 81 14.02 3.61 -3.43
N ARG A 82 15.11 2.95 -3.02
CA ARG A 82 16.22 2.53 -3.90
C ARG A 82 16.36 1.01 -4.04
N VAL A 83 15.55 0.24 -3.32
CA VAL A 83 15.53 -1.23 -3.35
C VAL A 83 14.43 -1.76 -4.23
#